data_AF-A0AAN5BTR9-F1
#
_entry.id   AF-A0AAN5BTR9-F1
#
_cell.length_a   1.000
_cell.length_b   1.000
_cell.length_c   1.000
_cell.angle_alpha   90.00
_cell.angle_beta   90.00
_cell.angle_gamma   90.00
#
_symmetry.space_group_name_H-M   'P 1'
#
loop_
_entity.id
_entity.type
_entity.pdbx_description
1 polymer ?
#
loop_
_entity_poly.entity_id
_entity_poly.type
_entity_poly.pdbx_seq_one_letter_code
_entity_poly.pdbx_strand_id
1 'polypeptide(L)'
;MKSSPFEKITEDVSEAEPPAYGQVDQPPLVLPPLDLFQTAGPPVCSTVTQDQCIAHLKFLAALADLRDNITNINPLFQINDPDPAIFGDSTNEAFARVKEKRWAVYTARAVDRYTTWWQECIQSPDRAPKLHDLEDDSYDSITEHHKPYNWSPKTMPPLGE
;
A
#
# COMPACT_ATOMS: atom_id res chain seq x y z
N MET A 1 -28.16 46.14 -49.98
CA MET A 1 -29.40 45.91 -49.19
C MET A 1 -30.06 44.64 -49.68
N LYS A 2 -29.92 43.55 -48.93
CA LYS A 2 -30.80 42.38 -48.97
C LYS A 2 -30.57 41.63 -47.66
N SER A 3 -31.60 41.63 -46.84
CA SER A 3 -31.67 41.11 -45.48
C SER A 3 -31.44 39.60 -45.47
N SER A 4 -30.71 39.12 -44.47
CA SER A 4 -30.57 37.70 -44.12
C SER A 4 -31.62 37.36 -43.07
N PRO A 5 -32.48 36.34 -43.28
CA PRO A 5 -33.27 35.76 -42.21
C PRO A 5 -32.56 34.53 -41.62
N PHE A 6 -32.64 34.46 -40.31
CA PHE A 6 -32.18 33.39 -39.43
C PHE A 6 -32.86 32.06 -39.79
N GLU A 7 -32.14 31.08 -40.32
CA GLU A 7 -32.62 29.69 -40.37
C GLU A 7 -32.17 28.95 -39.11
N LYS A 8 -33.17 28.66 -38.29
CA LYS A 8 -33.12 27.88 -37.06
C LYS A 8 -33.00 26.40 -37.43
N ILE A 9 -31.78 25.87 -37.45
CA ILE A 9 -31.56 24.42 -37.52
C ILE A 9 -31.79 23.88 -36.12
N THR A 10 -32.93 23.22 -35.96
CA THR A 10 -33.29 22.48 -34.77
C THR A 10 -32.68 21.10 -34.97
N GLU A 11 -31.47 20.89 -34.45
CA GLU A 11 -30.85 19.56 -34.46
C GLU A 11 -31.33 18.83 -33.19
N ASP A 12 -32.17 17.84 -33.47
CA ASP A 12 -32.79 16.89 -32.57
C ASP A 12 -31.73 16.22 -31.69
N VAL A 13 -31.55 16.71 -30.46
CA VAL A 13 -30.79 16.01 -29.44
C VAL A 13 -31.67 14.85 -29.00
N SER A 14 -31.46 13.69 -29.62
CA SER A 14 -32.02 12.44 -29.13
C SER A 14 -31.47 12.22 -27.72
N GLU A 15 -32.33 12.52 -26.75
CA GLU A 15 -32.14 12.25 -25.34
C GLU A 15 -32.10 10.73 -25.18
N ALA A 16 -30.93 10.14 -25.41
CA ALA A 16 -30.70 8.74 -25.17
C ALA A 16 -30.79 8.54 -23.66
N GLU A 17 -31.93 8.01 -23.23
CA GLU A 17 -32.20 7.61 -21.86
C GLU A 17 -30.98 6.83 -21.33
N PRO A 18 -30.43 7.21 -20.15
CA PRO A 18 -29.28 6.51 -19.62
C PRO A 18 -29.61 5.01 -19.50
N PRO A 19 -28.67 4.12 -19.84
CA PRO A 19 -28.92 2.69 -19.85
C PRO A 19 -29.57 2.27 -18.54
N ALA A 20 -30.71 1.58 -18.63
CA ALA A 20 -31.39 1.05 -17.46
C ALA A 20 -30.39 0.23 -16.64
N TYR A 21 -30.18 0.62 -15.38
CA TYR A 21 -29.43 -0.16 -14.39
C TYR A 21 -30.23 -1.40 -14.03
N GLY A 22 -30.40 -2.32 -14.99
CA GLY A 22 -30.66 -3.70 -14.64
C GLY A 22 -29.50 -4.12 -13.75
N GLN A 23 -29.81 -4.63 -12.55
CA GLN A 23 -28.83 -5.36 -11.76
C GLN A 23 -28.31 -6.50 -12.64
N VAL A 24 -27.18 -6.25 -13.29
CA VAL A 24 -26.35 -7.31 -13.81
C VAL A 24 -25.83 -7.97 -12.53
N ASP A 25 -26.32 -9.15 -12.20
CA ASP A 25 -25.64 -10.06 -11.28
C ASP A 25 -24.27 -10.34 -11.92
N GLN A 26 -23.34 -9.41 -11.71
CA GLN A 26 -21.99 -9.52 -12.20
C GLN A 26 -21.39 -10.69 -11.42
N PRO A 27 -21.00 -11.79 -12.08
CA PRO A 27 -20.33 -12.87 -11.39
C PRO A 27 -19.14 -12.26 -10.64
N PRO A 28 -18.83 -12.72 -9.41
CA PRO A 28 -17.77 -12.14 -8.61
C PRO A 28 -16.52 -12.05 -9.49
N LEU A 29 -15.97 -10.84 -9.61
CA LEU A 29 -14.76 -10.59 -10.39
C LEU A 29 -13.62 -11.40 -9.79
N VAL A 30 -13.42 -12.62 -10.29
CA VAL A 30 -12.29 -13.45 -9.91
C VAL A 30 -11.08 -12.85 -10.61
N LEU A 31 -10.34 -12.01 -9.87
CA LEU A 31 -9.07 -11.50 -10.36
C LEU A 31 -8.14 -12.71 -10.61
N PRO A 32 -7.52 -12.81 -11.80
CA PRO A 32 -6.55 -13.85 -12.05
C PRO A 32 -5.40 -13.77 -11.03
N PRO A 33 -4.81 -14.92 -10.64
CA PRO A 33 -3.62 -14.92 -9.78
C PRO A 33 -2.51 -14.08 -10.40
N LEU A 34 -1.80 -13.32 -9.56
CA LEU A 34 -0.67 -12.48 -9.98
C LEU A 34 0.55 -13.37 -10.24
N ASP A 35 1.18 -13.18 -11.40
CA ASP A 35 2.45 -13.83 -11.73
C ASP A 35 3.63 -12.87 -11.46
N LEU A 36 4.29 -13.08 -10.32
CA LEU A 36 5.42 -12.26 -9.88
C LEU A 36 6.77 -12.79 -10.38
N PHE A 37 6.80 -13.94 -11.06
CA PHE A 37 8.04 -14.53 -11.57
C PHE A 37 8.49 -13.92 -12.89
N GLN A 38 7.63 -13.15 -13.56
CA GLN A 38 7.95 -12.50 -14.82
C GLN A 38 8.95 -11.36 -14.60
N THR A 39 10.00 -11.35 -15.42
CA THR A 39 11.00 -10.28 -15.46
C THR A 39 10.57 -9.21 -16.46
N ALA A 40 10.63 -7.94 -16.07
CA ALA A 40 10.23 -6.78 -16.90
C ALA A 40 11.16 -6.52 -18.11
N GLY A 41 12.13 -7.39 -18.35
CA GLY A 41 13.20 -7.20 -19.33
C GLY A 41 14.36 -6.35 -18.78
N PRO A 42 15.29 -5.93 -19.64
CA PRO A 42 16.39 -5.06 -19.25
C PRO A 42 15.87 -3.72 -18.70
N PRO A 43 16.50 -3.14 -17.66
CA PRO A 43 16.07 -1.92 -16.98
C PRO A 43 16.03 -0.66 -17.87
N VAL A 44 16.50 -0.77 -19.11
CA VAL A 44 16.49 0.28 -20.13
C VAL A 44 15.09 0.49 -20.74
N CYS A 45 14.19 -0.50 -20.67
CA CYS A 45 12.88 -0.48 -21.34
C CYS A 45 11.69 -0.46 -20.35
N SER A 46 11.82 -1.09 -19.18
CA SER A 46 10.81 -1.11 -18.13
C SER A 46 11.45 -1.56 -16.81
N THR A 47 10.98 -1.01 -15.67
CA THR A 47 11.45 -1.40 -14.32
C THR A 47 10.54 -2.39 -13.61
N VAL A 48 9.27 -2.53 -14.02
CA VAL A 48 8.24 -3.35 -13.35
C VAL A 48 7.24 -3.93 -14.35
N THR A 49 6.79 -5.16 -14.14
CA THR A 49 5.70 -5.77 -14.92
C THR A 49 4.33 -5.27 -14.44
N GLN A 50 3.29 -5.49 -15.23
CA GLN A 50 1.92 -5.17 -14.83
C GLN A 50 1.53 -5.87 -13.52
N ASP A 51 1.85 -7.16 -13.38
CA ASP A 51 1.51 -7.94 -12.17
C ASP A 51 2.29 -7.46 -10.94
N GLN A 52 3.56 -7.07 -11.13
CA GLN A 52 4.35 -6.42 -10.08
C GLN A 52 3.76 -5.06 -9.67
N CYS A 53 3.35 -4.23 -10.62
CA CYS A 53 2.63 -2.98 -10.34
C CYS A 53 1.37 -3.23 -9.52
N ILE A 54 0.56 -4.22 -9.90
CA ILE A 54 -0.66 -4.58 -9.17
C ILE A 54 -0.32 -5.05 -7.76
N ALA A 55 0.73 -5.86 -7.59
CA ALA A 55 1.17 -6.30 -6.26
C ALA A 55 1.60 -5.14 -5.38
N HIS A 56 2.36 -4.17 -5.92
CA HIS A 56 2.75 -2.96 -5.19
C HIS A 56 1.54 -2.11 -4.78
N LEU A 57 0.57 -1.93 -5.68
CA LEU A 57 -0.67 -1.20 -5.36
C LEU A 57 -1.48 -1.91 -4.28
N LYS A 58 -1.60 -3.25 -4.34
CA LYS A 58 -2.26 -4.04 -3.30
C LYS A 58 -1.54 -3.93 -1.95
N PHE A 59 -0.22 -3.91 -1.96
CA PHE A 59 0.58 -3.70 -0.75
C PHE A 59 0.34 -2.31 -0.15
N LEU A 60 0.35 -1.25 -0.97
CA LEU A 60 0.03 0.11 -0.53
C LEU A 60 -1.38 0.21 0.04
N ALA A 61 -2.36 -0.44 -0.59
CA ALA A 61 -3.73 -0.52 -0.08
C ALA A 61 -3.77 -1.21 1.30
N ALA A 62 -3.10 -2.35 1.47
CA ALA A 62 -3.02 -3.03 2.76
C ALA A 62 -2.36 -2.17 3.86
N LEU A 63 -1.35 -1.35 3.52
CA LEU A 63 -0.76 -0.40 4.46
C LEU A 63 -1.72 0.74 4.84
N ALA A 64 -2.52 1.23 3.87
CA ALA A 64 -3.55 2.22 4.12
C ALA A 64 -4.65 1.66 5.04
N ASP A 65 -5.15 0.47 4.75
CA ASP A 65 -6.14 -0.23 5.58
C ASP A 65 -5.61 -0.48 7.00
N LEU A 66 -4.34 -0.88 7.13
CA LEU A 66 -3.68 -1.04 8.43
C LEU A 66 -3.63 0.28 9.20
N ARG A 67 -3.22 1.37 8.54
CA ARG A 67 -3.20 2.70 9.17
C ARG A 67 -4.60 3.11 9.62
N ASP A 68 -5.61 2.93 8.78
CA ASP A 68 -6.99 3.29 9.13
C ASP A 68 -7.49 2.45 10.30
N ASN A 69 -7.22 1.15 10.31
CA ASN A 69 -7.56 0.28 11.44
C ASN A 69 -6.90 0.77 12.74
N ILE A 70 -5.56 0.93 12.76
CA ILE A 70 -4.82 1.35 13.96
C ILE A 70 -5.22 2.73 14.46
N THR A 71 -5.49 3.68 13.56
CA THR A 71 -5.85 5.05 13.94
C THR A 71 -7.26 5.15 14.53
N ASN A 72 -8.18 4.25 14.12
CA ASN A 72 -9.57 4.22 14.57
C ASN A 72 -9.79 3.38 15.84
N ILE A 73 -8.82 2.60 16.32
CA ILE A 73 -8.92 1.90 17.61
C ILE A 73 -8.83 2.93 18.75
N ASN A 74 -9.89 3.03 19.55
CA ASN A 74 -9.95 3.87 20.74
C ASN A 74 -10.46 3.05 21.96
N PRO A 75 -9.74 3.04 23.10
CA PRO A 75 -8.43 3.65 23.34
C PRO A 75 -7.27 2.74 22.90
N LEU A 76 -6.27 3.31 22.20
CA LEU A 76 -5.03 2.61 21.84
C LEU A 76 -3.80 3.40 22.34
N PHE A 77 -2.83 2.69 22.93
CA PHE A 77 -1.61 3.27 23.50
C PHE A 77 -1.84 4.38 24.55
N GLN A 78 -2.96 4.32 25.28
CA GLN A 78 -3.39 5.36 26.22
C GLN A 78 -3.61 6.73 25.54
N ILE A 79 -3.84 6.73 24.22
CA ILE A 79 -4.21 7.92 23.44
C ILE A 79 -5.71 7.83 23.17
N ASN A 80 -6.49 8.65 23.87
CA ASN A 80 -7.94 8.73 23.72
C ASN A 80 -8.32 9.73 22.63
N ASP A 81 -9.52 9.55 22.08
CA ASP A 81 -10.11 10.55 21.18
C ASP A 81 -10.32 11.89 21.91
N PRO A 82 -10.18 13.01 21.20
CA PRO A 82 -10.38 14.33 21.79
C PRO A 82 -11.85 14.54 22.16
N ASP A 83 -12.10 15.19 23.30
CA ASP A 83 -13.45 15.53 23.76
C ASP A 83 -14.00 16.73 22.97
N PRO A 84 -15.10 16.57 22.21
CA PRO A 84 -15.71 17.67 21.46
C PRO A 84 -16.07 18.89 22.32
N ALA A 85 -16.35 18.71 23.60
CA ALA A 85 -16.68 19.80 24.52
C ALA A 85 -15.46 20.70 24.83
N ILE A 86 -14.25 20.14 24.76
CA ILE A 86 -13.00 20.86 25.02
C ILE A 86 -12.50 21.55 23.73
N PHE A 87 -12.60 20.85 22.60
CA PHE A 87 -11.97 21.29 21.34
C PHE A 87 -12.90 22.13 20.44
N GLY A 88 -14.23 22.07 20.62
CA GLY A 88 -15.19 22.88 19.86
C GLY A 88 -14.94 22.82 18.35
N ASP A 89 -14.68 23.97 17.72
CA ASP A 89 -14.42 24.08 16.28
C ASP A 89 -13.11 23.40 15.83
N SER A 90 -12.16 23.21 16.74
CA SER A 90 -10.86 22.55 16.45
C SER A 90 -10.90 21.02 16.59
N THR A 91 -12.08 20.45 16.85
CA THR A 91 -12.26 19.01 17.11
C THR A 91 -11.70 18.14 15.99
N ASN A 92 -11.97 18.47 14.72
CA ASN A 92 -11.47 17.70 13.58
C ASN A 92 -9.93 17.69 13.48
N GLU A 93 -9.30 18.82 13.78
CA GLU A 93 -7.84 18.94 13.81
C GLU A 93 -7.24 18.13 14.97
N ALA A 94 -7.88 18.16 16.14
CA ALA A 94 -7.50 17.35 17.28
C ALA A 94 -7.61 15.85 16.97
N PHE A 95 -8.66 15.42 16.26
CA PHE A 95 -8.82 14.03 15.81
C PHE A 95 -7.71 13.63 14.84
N ALA A 96 -7.38 14.48 13.86
CA ALA A 96 -6.30 14.23 12.92
C ALA A 96 -4.96 14.03 13.64
N ARG A 97 -4.64 14.89 14.63
CA ARG A 97 -3.43 14.77 15.45
C ARG A 97 -3.40 13.49 16.30
N VAL A 98 -4.53 13.12 16.90
CA VAL A 98 -4.63 11.88 17.69
C VAL A 98 -4.39 10.66 16.82
N LYS A 99 -5.01 10.61 15.63
CA LYS A 99 -4.80 9.53 14.66
C LYS A 99 -3.33 9.45 14.24
N GLU A 100 -2.73 10.58 13.87
CA GLU A 100 -1.31 10.63 13.49
C GLU A 100 -0.39 10.15 14.63
N LYS A 101 -0.67 10.56 15.88
CA LYS A 101 0.07 10.12 17.06
C LYS A 101 -0.05 8.61 17.29
N ARG A 102 -1.25 8.02 17.16
CA ARG A 102 -1.45 6.56 17.26
C ARG A 102 -0.65 5.81 16.21
N TRP A 103 -0.69 6.30 14.96
CA TRP A 103 0.08 5.71 13.87
C TRP A 103 1.59 5.75 14.14
N ALA A 104 2.11 6.90 14.58
CA ALA A 104 3.53 7.06 14.91
C ALA A 104 3.99 6.11 16.04
N VAL A 105 3.18 5.93 17.07
CA VAL A 105 3.51 4.99 18.16
C VAL A 105 3.48 3.54 17.65
N TYR A 106 2.49 3.18 16.83
CA TYR A 106 2.41 1.83 16.26
C TYR A 106 3.63 1.51 15.40
N THR A 107 4.00 2.40 14.47
CA THR A 107 5.12 2.19 13.56
C THR A 107 6.45 2.15 14.31
N ALA A 108 6.67 3.02 15.30
CA ALA A 108 7.86 2.98 16.14
C ALA A 108 8.00 1.64 16.88
N ARG A 109 6.92 1.13 17.48
CA ARG A 109 6.91 -0.18 18.13
C ARG A 109 7.08 -1.34 17.15
N ALA A 110 6.52 -1.22 15.94
CA ALA A 110 6.69 -2.23 14.90
C ALA A 110 8.14 -2.32 14.43
N VAL A 111 8.81 -1.18 14.25
CA VAL A 111 10.24 -1.10 13.94
C VAL A 111 11.06 -1.71 15.06
N ASP A 112 10.80 -1.36 16.32
CA ASP A 112 11.51 -1.90 17.47
C ASP A 112 11.39 -3.45 17.57
N ARG A 113 10.18 -3.98 17.39
CA ARG A 113 9.94 -5.43 17.32
C ARG A 113 10.69 -6.09 16.17
N TYR A 114 10.66 -5.47 14.98
CA TYR A 114 11.37 -5.97 13.81
C TYR A 114 12.88 -5.95 14.02
N THR A 115 13.43 -4.87 14.57
CA THR A 115 14.85 -4.75 14.89
C THR A 115 15.28 -5.79 15.90
N THR A 116 14.52 -5.97 16.99
CA THR A 116 14.79 -7.00 18.00
C THR A 116 14.80 -8.38 17.35
N TRP A 117 13.76 -8.72 16.58
CA TRP A 117 13.70 -9.98 15.84
C TRP A 117 14.88 -10.15 14.88
N TRP A 118 15.20 -9.12 14.10
CA TRP A 118 16.30 -9.17 13.13
C TRP A 118 17.63 -9.46 13.82
N GLN A 119 17.91 -8.83 14.96
CA GLN A 119 19.16 -9.06 15.70
C GLN A 119 19.21 -10.41 16.41
N GLU A 120 18.08 -10.89 16.94
CA GLU A 120 18.03 -12.11 17.76
C GLU A 120 17.86 -13.39 16.93
N CYS A 121 17.06 -13.32 15.85
CA CYS A 121 16.62 -14.50 15.10
C CYS A 121 17.36 -14.66 13.77
N ILE A 122 17.69 -13.57 13.08
CA ILE A 122 18.50 -13.64 11.87
C ILE A 122 19.95 -13.68 12.32
N GLN A 123 20.51 -14.89 12.32
CA GLN A 123 21.95 -15.06 12.41
C GLN A 123 22.56 -14.18 11.34
N SER A 124 23.23 -13.10 11.75
CA SER A 124 23.96 -12.26 10.82
C SER A 124 24.86 -13.18 10.00
N PRO A 125 24.89 -13.10 8.65
CA PRO A 125 26.07 -13.58 7.95
C PRO A 125 27.29 -12.98 8.67
N ASP A 126 28.41 -13.72 8.75
CA ASP A 126 29.64 -13.31 9.45
C ASP A 126 30.08 -11.85 9.12
N ARG A 127 29.53 -11.30 8.03
CA ARG A 127 29.70 -9.94 7.56
C ARG A 127 28.42 -9.39 6.92
N ALA A 128 27.97 -8.22 7.36
CA ALA A 128 26.96 -7.44 6.62
C ALA A 128 27.56 -6.96 5.29
N PRO A 129 26.84 -7.06 4.15
CA PRO A 129 27.29 -6.51 2.88
C PRO A 129 27.53 -5.00 3.01
N LYS A 130 28.70 -4.54 2.58
CA LYS A 130 29.09 -3.13 2.54
C LYS A 130 29.13 -2.66 1.09
N LEU A 131 29.25 -1.35 0.89
CA LEU A 131 29.22 -0.74 -0.44
C LEU A 131 30.26 -1.35 -1.42
N HIS A 132 31.48 -1.62 -0.94
CA HIS A 132 32.51 -2.26 -1.77
C HIS A 132 32.18 -3.69 -2.22
N ASP A 133 31.28 -4.39 -1.51
CA ASP A 133 30.85 -5.72 -1.91
C ASP A 133 29.91 -5.64 -3.11
N LEU A 134 29.27 -4.47 -3.37
CA LEU A 134 28.44 -4.23 -4.56
C LEU A 134 29.28 -4.01 -5.83
N GLU A 135 30.55 -3.61 -5.66
CA GLU A 135 31.49 -3.36 -6.75
C GLU A 135 32.33 -4.60 -7.08
N ASP A 136 32.24 -5.64 -6.26
CA ASP A 136 32.96 -6.90 -6.43
C ASP A 136 32.14 -7.87 -7.30
N ASP A 137 32.78 -8.53 -8.26
CA ASP A 137 32.15 -9.54 -9.13
C ASP A 137 31.57 -10.72 -8.33
N SER A 138 32.00 -10.92 -7.07
CA SER A 138 31.45 -11.91 -6.15
C SER A 138 30.13 -11.50 -5.47
N TYR A 139 29.62 -10.29 -5.72
CA TYR A 139 28.32 -9.84 -5.21
C TYR A 139 27.19 -10.78 -5.62
N ASP A 140 27.21 -11.24 -6.87
CA ASP A 140 26.18 -12.14 -7.40
C ASP A 140 26.11 -13.43 -6.57
N SER A 141 27.25 -13.94 -6.11
CA SER A 141 27.37 -15.13 -5.25
C SER A 141 26.84 -14.94 -3.82
N ILE A 142 26.59 -13.70 -3.36
CA ILE A 142 25.89 -13.46 -2.09
C ILE A 142 24.46 -14.00 -2.17
N THR A 143 23.81 -13.86 -3.33
CA THR A 143 22.46 -14.37 -3.57
C THR A 143 22.42 -15.87 -3.87
N GLU A 144 23.57 -16.46 -4.23
CA GLU A 144 23.74 -17.89 -4.51
C GLU A 144 23.88 -18.76 -3.25
N HIS A 145 23.85 -18.16 -2.04
CA HIS A 145 23.91 -18.93 -0.79
C HIS A 145 22.72 -19.90 -0.69
N HIS A 146 22.95 -21.14 -1.11
CA HIS A 146 21.99 -22.24 -1.28
C HIS A 146 21.37 -22.80 0.01
N LYS A 147 21.58 -22.16 1.16
CA LYS A 147 20.91 -22.56 2.40
C LYS A 147 19.73 -21.63 2.64
N PRO A 148 18.52 -22.00 2.22
CA PRO A 148 17.34 -21.19 2.51
C PRO A 148 17.22 -21.00 4.02
N TYR A 149 17.00 -19.76 4.44
CA TYR A 149 16.67 -19.48 5.83
C TYR A 149 15.40 -20.26 6.19
N ASN A 150 15.43 -20.99 7.30
CA ASN A 150 14.29 -21.83 7.69
C ASN A 150 13.22 -20.94 8.33
N TRP A 151 12.23 -20.54 7.52
CA TRP A 151 11.08 -19.76 7.96
C TRP A 151 10.12 -20.67 8.74
N SER A 152 10.26 -20.70 10.06
CA SER A 152 9.30 -21.31 10.99
C SER A 152 8.45 -20.23 11.69
N PRO A 153 7.26 -20.56 12.23
CA PRO A 153 6.47 -19.62 13.02
C PRO A 153 7.23 -18.99 14.20
N LYS A 154 8.23 -19.68 14.75
CA LYS A 154 9.06 -19.20 15.87
C LYS A 154 10.19 -18.28 15.43
N THR A 155 10.53 -18.27 14.14
CA THR A 155 11.62 -17.48 13.56
C THR A 155 11.09 -16.38 12.65
N MET A 156 9.77 -16.22 12.55
CA MET A 156 9.14 -15.11 11.85
C MET A 156 9.10 -13.86 12.75
N PRO A 157 9.13 -12.66 12.15
CA PRO A 157 8.99 -11.43 12.92
C PRO A 157 7.67 -11.46 13.69
N PRO A 158 7.65 -11.03 14.95
CA PRO A 158 6.45 -11.06 15.77
C PRO A 158 5.43 -10.06 15.19
N LEU A 159 4.42 -10.62 14.50
CA LEU A 159 3.19 -9.92 14.14
C LEU A 159 2.36 -9.89 15.44
N GLY A 160 2.16 -8.69 15.99
CA GLY A 160 1.64 -8.52 17.36
C GLY A 160 0.33 -9.26 17.64
N GLU A 161 0.09 -9.57 18.93
CA GLU A 161 -1.19 -10.06 19.44
C GLU A 161 -2.27 -8.97 19.50
#